data_AF-C5TAT7-F1
#
_entry.id   AF-C5TAT7-F1
#
_cell.length_a   1.000
_cell.length_b   1.000
_cell.length_c   1.000
_cell.angle_alpha   90.00
_cell.angle_beta   90.00
_cell.angle_gamma   90.00
#
_symmetry.space_group_name_H-M   'P 1'
#
loop_
_entity.id
_entity.type
_entity.pdbx_description
1 polymer ?
#
loop_
_entity_poly.entity_id
_entity_poly.type
_entity_poly.pdbx_seq_one_letter_code
_entity_poly.pdbx_strand_id
1 'polypeptide(L)' 'LIEAVRQLRGEAGARQLGKHRTAVVHGNGGTLSSQSTAVLGTTETL' A
#
# COMPACT_ATOMS: atom_id res chain seq x y z
N LEU A 1 -3.91 -3.74 1.22
CA LEU A 1 -4.04 -3.08 -0.10
C LEU A 1 -4.88 -1.80 -0.04
N ILE A 2 -6.15 -1.86 0.36
CA ILE A 2 -7.07 -0.69 0.36
C ILE A 2 -6.51 0.53 1.12
N GLU A 3 -6.00 0.35 2.34
CA GLU A 3 -5.43 1.47 3.11
C GLU A 3 -4.20 2.07 2.42
N ALA A 4 -3.31 1.26 1.85
CA ALA A 4 -2.16 1.76 1.11
C ALA A 4 -2.58 2.60 -0.12
N VAL A 5 -3.66 2.20 -0.80
CA VAL A 5 -4.23 2.99 -1.90
C VAL A 5 -4.82 4.31 -1.39
N ARG A 6 -5.56 4.30 -0.28
CA ARG A 6 -6.09 5.53 0.33
C ARG A 6 -4.97 6.48 0.75
N GLN A 7 -3.91 5.96 1.35
CA GLN A 7 -2.74 6.73 1.76
C GLN A 7 -2.06 7.38 0.55
N LEU A 8 -1.80 6.61 -0.52
CA LEU A 8 -1.21 7.09 -1.76
C LEU A 8 -2.08 8.14 -2.47
N ARG A 9 -3.40 8.09 -2.31
CA ARG A 9 -4.34 9.06 -2.90
C ARG A 9 -4.59 10.30 -2.03
N GLY A 10 -4.08 10.34 -0.79
CA GLY A 10 -4.37 11.43 0.13
C GLY A 10 -5.77 11.34 0.78
N GLU A 11 -6.37 10.15 0.81
CA GLU A 11 -7.76 9.90 1.25
C GLU A 11 -7.85 9.25 2.64
N ALA A 12 -6.76 9.19 3.41
CA ALA A 12 -6.74 8.47 4.69
C ALA A 12 -7.20 9.29 5.91
N GLY A 13 -7.62 10.55 5.71
CA GLY A 13 -8.16 11.43 6.75
C GLY A 13 -7.17 11.64 7.90
N ALA A 14 -7.60 11.46 9.15
CA ALA A 14 -6.75 11.63 10.33
C ALA A 14 -5.54 10.66 10.38
N ARG A 15 -5.55 9.57 9.61
CA ARG A 15 -4.41 8.63 9.51
C ARG A 15 -3.43 8.97 8.39
N GLN A 16 -3.68 10.05 7.65
CA GLN A 16 -2.87 10.42 6.49
C GLN A 16 -1.41 10.63 6.92
N LEU A 17 -0.52 9.85 6.30
CA LEU A 17 0.91 10.01 6.47
C LEU A 17 1.41 11.16 5.58
N GLY A 18 2.61 11.67 5.88
CA GLY A 18 3.30 12.67 5.05
C GLY A 18 3.50 12.19 3.61
N LYS A 19 3.89 13.09 2.69
CA LYS A 19 3.93 12.79 1.25
C LYS A 19 4.75 11.53 0.93
N HIS A 20 4.14 10.58 0.23
CA HIS A 20 4.75 9.34 -0.24
C HIS A 20 4.22 9.02 -1.65
N ARG A 21 5.05 8.34 -2.47
CA ARG A 21 4.73 8.03 -3.88
C ARG A 21 4.63 6.54 -4.16
N THR A 22 5.07 5.71 -3.21
CA THR A 22 5.04 4.25 -3.29
C THR A 22 4.57 3.64 -1.97
N ALA A 23 4.03 2.44 -2.05
CA ALA A 23 3.68 1.63 -0.89
C ALA A 23 3.97 0.15 -1.16
N VAL A 24 4.41 -0.57 -0.13
CA VAL A 24 4.55 -2.02 -0.16
C VAL A 24 3.43 -2.62 0.65
N VAL A 25 2.74 -3.61 0.08
CA VAL A 25 1.74 -4.40 0.78
C VAL A 25 2.11 -5.87 0.68
N HIS A 26 1.93 -6.59 1.79
CA HIS A 26 2.23 -8.00 1.89
C HIS A 26 1.06 -8.73 2.54
N GLY A 27 0.75 -9.92 2.03
CA GLY A 27 -0.27 -10.81 2.54
C GLY A 27 0.28 -12.22 2.71
N ASN A 28 -0.09 -12.85 3.82
CA ASN A 28 0.23 -14.23 4.17
C ASN A 28 -1.08 -15.03 4.30
N GLY A 29 -1.15 -16.19 3.65
CA GLY A 29 -2.24 -17.14 3.75
C GLY A 29 -1.81 -18.43 4.46
N GLY A 30 -2.61 -18.88 5.42
CA GLY A 30 -2.33 -20.06 6.25
C GLY A 30 -1.15 -19.83 7.21
N THR A 31 -0.45 -20.90 7.57
CA THR A 31 0.81 -20.79 8.34
C THR A 31 1.98 -20.77 7.37
N LEU A 32 2.40 -19.58 6.95
CA LEU A 32 3.55 -19.37 6.05
C LEU A 32 3.45 -20.09 4.68
N SER A 33 2.24 -20.39 4.21
CA SER A 33 2.06 -21.24 3.03
C SER A 33 2.03 -20.44 1.73
N SER A 34 1.28 -19.34 1.70
CA SER A 34 1.10 -18.53 0.49
C SER A 34 1.46 -17.08 0.77
N GLN A 35 2.42 -16.54 0.03
CA GLN A 35 2.88 -15.16 0.17
C GLN A 35 2.53 -14.36 -1.08
N SER A 36 2.01 -13.15 -0.90
CA SER A 36 1.82 -12.21 -1.99
C SER A 36 2.32 -10.84 -1.57
N THR A 37 3.19 -10.25 -2.39
CA THR A 37 3.73 -8.91 -2.19
C THR A 37 3.41 -8.08 -3.41
N ALA A 38 2.90 -6.87 -3.21
CA ALA A 38 2.71 -5.90 -4.27
C ALA A 38 3.41 -4.58 -3.92
N VAL A 39 4.03 -3.98 -4.93
CA VAL A 39 4.53 -2.61 -4.89
C VAL A 39 3.54 -1.76 -5.65
N LEU A 40 3.00 -0.74 -4.98
CA LEU A 40 2.05 0.21 -5.53
C LEU A 40 2.76 1.55 -5.71
N GLY A 41 2.47 2.25 -6.80
CA GLY A 41 3.02 3.56 -7.11
C GLY A 41 1.93 4.51 -7.59
N THR A 42 2.12 5.81 -7.36
CA THR A 42 1.36 6.87 -8.05
C THR A 42 1.82 6.98 -9.51
N THR A 43 1.07 7.66 -10.37
CA THR A 43 1.47 7.89 -11.77
C THR A 43 2.88 8.49 -11.93
N GLU A 44 3.33 9.28 -10.96
CA GLU A 44 4.67 9.89 -10.92
C GLU A 44 5.83 8.89 -10.84
N THR A 45 5.55 7.60 -10.57
CA THR A 45 6.57 6.55 -10.40
C THR A 45 6.53 5.48 -11.49
N LEU A 46 5.86 5.77 -12.62
CA LEU A 46 5.80 4.92 -13.80
C LEU A 46 6.85 5.35 -14.84
#